data_AF-A0A2B7X7J4-F1
#
_entry.id   AF-A0A2B7X7J4-F1
#
_cell.length_a   1.000
_cell.length_b   1.000
_cell.length_c   1.000
_cell.angle_alpha   90.00
_cell.angle_beta   90.00
_cell.angle_gamma   90.00
#
_symmetry.space_group_name_H-M   'P 1'
#
loop_
_entity.id
_entity.type
_entity.pdbx_description
1 polymer ?
#
loop_
_entity_poly.entity_id
_entity_poly.type
_entity_poly.pdbx_seq_one_letter_code
_entity_poly.pdbx_strand_id
1 'polypeptide(L)'
;MNRLNSLNEYTIGWICALPLERAPAEEMLEEKHEEPKDFKQPRTDNNVYTWGRIGGHNVVIASLPAGEYGTTPATGVAMSMLSTFPEIRFGLMVGIGAAIPREGRDIRLGDIAVSSPDGKTGGVVQYDLGKALTDDEFRRKGSLNTPPLLLRNAVSKIQTEHRKMDSKIPTYLSEMLKRLPSMAEARDGAAAYIHQGTKNDRLFEGTYEHVGGTDCTKCDLAKILQRKPRQSDKLRIHYGVIASGNTLIKSARAREKLLQNSDEDCICFEMEAAGLMNQFPCLVIRGLCDYADSHKNDQWQPYAAAVAAGYARELLHYLPVQDVGKVPTANETLNRNPNTSSNSPGTSKPGGGAGTSVPPGGSGSSGTTPGSSSSNPSGPPGTSNPPPSTGNPPPGVGNPTTPPDTKNPPNSGGEGGSQTNNNDPIRIDAVYDGRWQHQWRLIWAGQHIQEINPKFASTQKISEIHLTTFTHTTWASCIVEIDLFHAPQQVQGTPEPPTIICTGGSDESVPVASPFYQQVSTEAITAGEPLANGNRTWNRGAYFQPPVANSNKFKFLGRRVMGCQGKNEEGGLNLAPLNASDYRWRLSDLNLTVEPGHRIYAVIRAYSLWDEFTFRALVNVSMFP
;
A
#
# COMPACT_ATOMS: atom_id res chain seq x y z
N MET A 1 22.46 4.79 -26.09
CA MET A 1 22.56 5.08 -24.64
C MET A 1 23.27 3.87 -23.99
N ASN A 2 23.51 3.85 -22.68
CA ASN A 2 23.97 2.61 -22.04
C ASN A 2 22.77 1.68 -21.83
N ARG A 3 22.99 0.37 -21.94
CA ARG A 3 21.96 -0.65 -21.71
C ARG A 3 22.45 -1.64 -20.68
N LEU A 4 21.76 -1.70 -19.53
CA LEU A 4 22.08 -2.65 -18.47
C LEU A 4 21.71 -4.08 -18.88
N ASN A 5 22.37 -5.06 -18.26
CA ASN A 5 22.15 -6.46 -18.60
C ASN A 5 20.93 -7.01 -17.85
N SER A 6 20.65 -6.52 -16.64
CA SER A 6 19.49 -6.95 -15.86
C SER A 6 18.64 -5.82 -15.29
N LEU A 7 17.32 -6.01 -15.30
CA LEU A 7 16.35 -5.21 -14.57
C LEU A 7 16.55 -5.27 -13.04
N ASN A 8 17.21 -6.31 -12.54
CA ASN A 8 17.59 -6.45 -11.13
C ASN A 8 18.69 -5.45 -10.70
N GLU A 9 19.31 -4.75 -11.65
CA GLU A 9 20.27 -3.68 -11.35
C GLU A 9 19.57 -2.40 -10.83
N TYR A 10 18.24 -2.26 -10.96
CA TYR A 10 17.46 -1.11 -10.48
C TYR A 10 16.98 -1.31 -9.05
N THR A 11 17.45 -0.43 -8.15
CA THR A 11 17.21 -0.56 -6.69
C THR A 11 16.37 0.57 -6.10
N ILE A 12 16.04 1.60 -6.90
CA ILE A 12 15.28 2.78 -6.48
C ILE A 12 14.14 3.04 -7.47
N GLY A 13 12.91 3.06 -6.97
CA GLY A 13 11.75 3.52 -7.73
C GLY A 13 11.50 5.01 -7.55
N TRP A 14 11.09 5.71 -8.60
CA TRP A 14 10.69 7.12 -8.55
C TRP A 14 9.32 7.26 -9.20
N ILE A 15 8.34 7.76 -8.44
CA ILE A 15 6.97 7.96 -8.91
C ILE A 15 6.67 9.45 -8.99
N CYS A 16 6.12 9.87 -10.11
CA CYS A 16 5.55 11.21 -10.35
C CYS A 16 4.04 11.07 -10.60
N ALA A 17 3.23 12.03 -10.19
CA ALA A 17 1.81 12.07 -10.52
C ALA A 17 1.57 12.59 -11.95
N LEU A 18 2.27 13.65 -12.34
CA LEU A 18 1.97 14.42 -13.56
C LEU A 18 3.12 14.41 -14.59
N PRO A 19 2.83 14.57 -15.90
CA PRO A 19 3.88 14.70 -16.92
C PRO A 19 4.85 15.87 -16.68
N LEU A 20 4.36 16.98 -16.11
CA LEU A 20 5.18 18.14 -15.72
C LEU A 20 6.15 17.84 -14.57
N GLU A 21 5.90 16.79 -13.80
CA GLU A 21 6.80 16.31 -12.73
C GLU A 21 7.78 15.27 -13.28
N ARG A 22 7.31 14.40 -14.19
CA ARG A 22 8.15 13.41 -14.88
C ARG A 22 9.23 14.07 -15.73
N ALA A 23 8.90 15.13 -16.47
CA ALA A 23 9.85 15.83 -17.34
C ALA A 23 11.17 16.24 -16.62
N PRO A 24 11.15 17.03 -15.53
CA PRO A 24 12.37 17.34 -14.79
C PRO A 24 12.95 16.13 -14.05
N ALA A 25 12.14 15.15 -13.63
CA ALA A 25 12.66 13.92 -13.02
C ALA A 25 13.56 13.12 -13.97
N GLU A 26 13.16 12.96 -15.23
CA GLU A 26 14.01 12.32 -16.26
C GLU A 26 15.25 13.12 -16.59
N GLU A 27 15.18 14.46 -16.53
CA GLU A 27 16.33 15.32 -16.78
C GLU A 27 17.29 15.42 -15.58
N MET A 28 16.87 14.99 -14.39
CA MET A 28 17.78 14.81 -13.26
C MET A 28 18.60 13.52 -13.33
N LEU A 29 18.32 12.63 -14.28
CA LEU A 29 19.20 11.49 -14.60
C LEU A 29 20.52 12.00 -15.19
N GLU A 30 21.63 11.54 -14.60
CA GLU A 30 22.99 11.84 -15.09
C GLU A 30 23.33 10.96 -16.31
N GLU A 31 22.74 9.77 -16.35
CA GLU A 31 22.78 8.84 -17.47
C GLU A 31 21.38 8.28 -17.69
N LYS A 32 20.84 8.40 -18.92
CA LYS A 32 19.62 7.69 -19.32
C LYS A 32 20.01 6.32 -19.89
N HIS A 33 19.34 5.25 -19.46
CA HIS A 33 19.56 3.92 -20.00
C HIS A 33 18.51 3.56 -21.06
N GLU A 34 18.88 2.67 -21.98
CA GLU A 34 17.93 1.90 -22.79
C GLU A 34 17.23 0.82 -21.96
N GLU A 35 16.14 0.28 -22.50
CA GLU A 35 15.43 -0.88 -21.94
C GLU A 35 16.39 -2.05 -21.63
N PRO A 36 16.39 -2.58 -20.38
CA PRO A 36 17.31 -3.66 -19.97
C PRO A 36 17.16 -4.92 -20.82
N LYS A 37 18.26 -5.65 -21.07
CA LYS A 37 18.25 -6.78 -22.01
C LYS A 37 17.35 -7.96 -21.60
N ASP A 38 17.14 -8.17 -20.30
CA ASP A 38 16.27 -9.21 -19.76
C ASP A 38 14.83 -8.73 -19.48
N PHE A 39 14.53 -7.45 -19.77
CA PHE A 39 13.25 -6.85 -19.44
C PHE A 39 12.10 -7.54 -20.16
N LYS A 40 11.10 -7.97 -19.37
CA LYS A 40 9.85 -8.57 -19.84
C LYS A 40 8.73 -8.08 -18.93
N GLN A 41 8.06 -7.01 -19.36
CA GLN A 41 6.96 -6.43 -18.59
C GLN A 41 5.85 -7.48 -18.35
N PRO A 42 5.46 -7.74 -17.08
CA PRO A 42 4.31 -8.59 -16.77
C PRO A 42 3.03 -8.04 -17.42
N ARG A 43 2.12 -8.93 -17.84
CA ARG A 43 0.81 -8.51 -18.42
C ARG A 43 -0.10 -7.75 -17.46
N THR A 44 0.22 -7.79 -16.16
CA THR A 44 -0.46 -7.05 -15.09
C THR A 44 0.11 -5.65 -14.87
N ASP A 45 1.29 -5.36 -15.44
CA ASP A 45 1.96 -4.07 -15.34
C ASP A 45 1.70 -3.25 -16.61
N ASN A 46 1.00 -2.14 -16.47
CA ASN A 46 0.71 -1.19 -17.55
C ASN A 46 1.53 0.10 -17.45
N ASN A 47 2.51 0.18 -16.54
CA ASN A 47 3.35 1.34 -16.37
C ASN A 47 4.24 1.57 -17.61
N VAL A 48 4.56 2.84 -17.89
CA VAL A 48 5.58 3.21 -18.88
C VAL A 48 6.79 3.76 -18.16
N TYR A 49 7.90 3.03 -18.22
CA TYR A 49 9.12 3.31 -17.45
C TYR A 49 10.14 4.15 -18.21
N THR A 50 10.86 4.99 -17.46
CA THR A 50 12.12 5.61 -17.89
C THR A 50 13.24 5.15 -16.96
N TRP A 51 14.41 4.89 -17.53
CA TRP A 51 15.52 4.23 -16.86
C TRP A 51 16.74 5.14 -16.80
N GLY A 52 17.49 5.10 -15.70
CA GLY A 52 18.79 5.78 -15.67
C GLY A 52 19.57 5.62 -14.39
N ARG A 53 20.58 6.47 -14.23
CA ARG A 53 21.45 6.52 -13.06
C ARG A 53 21.59 7.95 -12.52
N ILE A 54 21.64 8.06 -11.20
CA ILE A 54 22.01 9.28 -10.47
C ILE A 54 23.10 8.92 -9.46
N GLY A 55 24.25 9.57 -9.58
CA GLY A 55 25.46 9.18 -8.85
C GLY A 55 25.82 7.72 -9.16
N GLY A 56 25.81 6.88 -8.12
CA GLY A 56 26.05 5.44 -8.24
C GLY A 56 24.79 4.57 -8.16
N HIS A 57 23.59 5.15 -8.25
CA HIS A 57 22.33 4.42 -8.05
C HIS A 57 21.50 4.36 -9.34
N ASN A 58 21.07 3.16 -9.71
CA ASN A 58 20.17 2.95 -10.85
C ASN A 58 18.72 3.17 -10.40
N VAL A 59 18.01 4.03 -11.14
CA VAL A 59 16.66 4.52 -10.84
C VAL A 59 15.72 4.15 -11.97
N VAL A 60 14.53 3.67 -11.63
CA VAL A 60 13.40 3.50 -12.55
C VAL A 60 12.30 4.51 -12.22
N ILE A 61 11.89 5.28 -13.22
CA ILE A 61 10.88 6.35 -13.11
C ILE A 61 9.58 5.88 -13.75
N ALA A 62 8.46 6.02 -13.06
CA ALA A 62 7.12 5.83 -13.60
C ALA A 62 6.22 7.05 -13.32
N SER A 63 5.02 7.05 -13.90
CA SER A 63 4.01 8.06 -13.61
C SER A 63 2.61 7.45 -13.57
N LEU A 64 1.69 8.14 -12.91
CA LEU A 64 0.27 7.77 -12.91
C LEU A 64 -0.31 7.84 -14.34
N PRO A 65 -1.39 7.08 -14.63
CA PRO A 65 -2.07 7.15 -15.91
C PRO A 65 -2.55 8.56 -16.24
N ALA A 66 -2.60 8.90 -17.52
CA ALA A 66 -3.01 10.24 -17.96
C ALA A 66 -4.47 10.52 -17.57
N GLY A 67 -4.67 11.61 -16.81
CA GLY A 67 -5.99 12.00 -16.28
C GLY A 67 -6.30 11.44 -14.88
N GLU A 68 -5.45 10.58 -14.34
CA GLU A 68 -5.59 10.01 -12.99
C GLU A 68 -4.64 10.71 -11.99
N TYR A 69 -5.11 10.84 -10.74
CA TYR A 69 -4.35 11.37 -9.60
C TYR A 69 -4.92 10.79 -8.30
N GLY A 70 -4.26 11.03 -7.17
CA GLY A 70 -4.71 10.53 -5.87
C GLY A 70 -4.07 9.20 -5.44
N THR A 71 -4.53 8.68 -4.30
CA THR A 71 -3.87 7.56 -3.59
C THR A 71 -3.95 6.23 -4.34
N THR A 72 -5.09 5.95 -4.99
CA THR A 72 -5.34 4.63 -5.61
C THR A 72 -4.50 4.41 -6.89
N PRO A 73 -4.44 5.34 -7.85
CA PRO A 73 -3.58 5.19 -9.03
C PRO A 73 -2.10 5.14 -8.64
N ALA A 74 -1.66 5.95 -7.68
CA ALA A 74 -0.28 5.91 -7.16
C ALA A 74 0.09 4.54 -6.58
N THR A 75 -0.82 3.95 -5.79
CA THR A 75 -0.65 2.60 -5.25
C THR A 75 -0.55 1.56 -6.37
N GLY A 76 -1.42 1.65 -7.40
CA GLY A 76 -1.39 0.76 -8.56
C GLY A 76 -0.06 0.80 -9.31
N VAL A 77 0.45 2.00 -9.61
CA VAL A 77 1.77 2.20 -10.23
C VAL A 77 2.87 1.58 -9.37
N ALA A 78 2.87 1.84 -8.06
CA ALA A 78 3.89 1.34 -7.15
C ALA A 78 3.89 -0.20 -7.04
N MET A 79 2.72 -0.84 -6.96
CA MET A 79 2.61 -2.30 -6.83
C MET A 79 3.02 -3.02 -8.11
N SER A 80 2.64 -2.50 -9.27
CA SER A 80 3.14 -3.00 -10.56
C SER A 80 4.65 -2.81 -10.68
N MET A 81 5.19 -1.66 -10.26
CA MET A 81 6.64 -1.41 -10.23
C MET A 81 7.38 -2.40 -9.32
N LEU A 82 6.89 -2.68 -8.11
CA LEU A 82 7.51 -3.67 -7.22
C LEU A 82 7.38 -5.12 -7.72
N SER A 83 6.32 -5.43 -8.48
CA SER A 83 6.18 -6.75 -9.11
C SER A 83 7.14 -6.93 -10.28
N THR A 84 7.49 -5.84 -10.97
CA THR A 84 8.36 -5.87 -12.15
C THR A 84 9.84 -5.73 -11.78
N PHE A 85 10.18 -4.96 -10.74
CA PHE A 85 11.57 -4.79 -10.24
C PHE A 85 11.68 -5.29 -8.79
N PRO A 86 11.95 -6.61 -8.59
CA PRO A 86 11.97 -7.20 -7.27
C PRO A 86 13.09 -6.65 -6.37
N GLU A 87 14.15 -6.09 -6.97
CA GLU A 87 15.33 -5.54 -6.30
C GLU A 87 15.16 -4.08 -5.81
N ILE A 88 14.01 -3.43 -6.07
CA ILE A 88 13.73 -2.11 -5.49
C ILE A 88 13.73 -2.21 -3.96
N ARG A 89 14.56 -1.36 -3.32
CA ARG A 89 14.74 -1.31 -1.86
C ARG A 89 13.85 -0.26 -1.21
N PHE A 90 13.62 0.84 -1.92
CA PHE A 90 12.74 1.93 -1.54
C PHE A 90 12.42 2.77 -2.77
N GLY A 91 11.53 3.75 -2.62
CA GLY A 91 11.34 4.75 -3.66
C GLY A 91 11.23 6.19 -3.19
N LEU A 92 10.97 7.07 -4.15
CA LEU A 92 10.73 8.49 -3.96
C LEU A 92 9.39 8.83 -4.59
N MET A 93 8.51 9.51 -3.84
CA MET A 93 7.33 10.17 -4.42
C MET A 93 7.69 11.63 -4.60
N VAL A 94 7.87 12.06 -5.85
CA VAL A 94 8.38 13.40 -6.18
C VAL A 94 7.40 14.13 -7.08
N GLY A 95 7.05 15.35 -6.71
CA GLY A 95 6.09 16.12 -7.48
C GLY A 95 5.84 17.52 -6.91
N ILE A 96 4.68 18.08 -7.21
CA ILE A 96 4.21 19.35 -6.66
C ILE A 96 3.28 19.15 -5.45
N GLY A 97 3.10 20.19 -4.66
CA GLY A 97 2.15 20.25 -3.55
C GLY A 97 1.84 21.69 -3.15
N ALA A 98 0.84 21.86 -2.29
CA ALA A 98 0.42 23.16 -1.81
C ALA A 98 1.07 23.50 -0.46
N ALA A 99 1.68 24.68 -0.35
CA ALA A 99 2.31 25.19 0.86
C ALA A 99 1.30 25.44 1.98
N ILE A 100 1.69 25.13 3.21
CA ILE A 100 0.95 25.48 4.43
C ILE A 100 1.74 26.56 5.20
N PRO A 101 1.51 27.85 4.92
CA PRO A 101 2.18 28.96 5.60
C PRO A 101 1.59 29.15 6.99
N ARG A 102 2.43 29.51 7.96
CA ARG A 102 2.00 29.90 9.32
C ARG A 102 3.02 30.82 9.96
N GLU A 103 2.62 31.44 11.07
CA GLU A 103 3.54 32.17 11.92
C GLU A 103 4.73 31.29 12.35
N GLY A 104 5.93 31.88 12.41
CA GLY A 104 7.17 31.16 12.71
C GLY A 104 7.74 30.27 11.60
N ARG A 105 6.97 29.90 10.55
CA ARG A 105 7.47 29.11 9.40
C ARG A 105 7.09 29.78 8.06
N ASP A 106 7.99 30.65 7.59
CA ASP A 106 7.91 31.37 6.31
C ASP A 106 8.12 30.44 5.10
N ILE A 107 7.10 29.63 4.79
CA ILE A 107 7.00 28.79 3.59
C ILE A 107 6.50 29.64 2.41
N ARG A 108 7.14 29.49 1.23
CA ARG A 108 6.83 30.26 0.01
C ARG A 108 6.68 29.36 -1.22
N LEU A 109 6.06 29.90 -2.26
CA LEU A 109 6.00 29.24 -3.57
C LEU A 109 7.42 29.12 -4.14
N GLY A 110 7.71 27.98 -4.76
CA GLY A 110 9.06 27.61 -5.21
C GLY A 110 9.99 27.04 -4.14
N ASP A 111 9.59 26.98 -2.86
CA ASP A 111 10.29 26.17 -1.85
C ASP A 111 10.02 24.66 -2.04
N ILE A 112 10.74 23.82 -1.30
CA ILE A 112 10.54 22.36 -1.23
C ILE A 112 10.05 21.97 0.17
N ALA A 113 9.10 21.04 0.24
CA ALA A 113 8.74 20.29 1.44
C ALA A 113 9.23 18.83 1.32
N VAL A 114 9.81 18.30 2.39
CA VAL A 114 10.30 16.92 2.49
C VAL A 114 9.67 16.26 3.72
N SER A 115 9.03 15.09 3.53
CA SER A 115 8.39 14.37 4.62
C SER A 115 9.41 13.98 5.69
N SER A 116 9.17 14.39 6.93
CA SER A 116 10.05 14.10 8.06
C SER A 116 9.23 13.68 9.29
N PRO A 117 9.55 12.55 9.93
CA PRO A 117 8.92 12.16 11.20
C PRO A 117 9.14 13.22 12.28
N ASP A 118 8.07 13.54 13.02
CA ASP A 118 8.04 14.54 14.10
C ASP A 118 7.94 13.93 15.51
N GLY A 119 8.05 12.59 15.60
CA GLY A 119 7.88 11.83 16.83
C GLY A 119 6.42 11.46 17.14
N LYS A 120 5.43 12.12 16.51
CA LYS A 120 4.02 11.74 16.54
C LYS A 120 3.64 10.86 15.34
N THR A 121 4.23 11.13 14.18
CA THR A 121 3.83 10.58 12.88
C THR A 121 4.99 10.08 12.04
N GLY A 122 4.67 9.37 10.96
CA GLY A 122 5.63 8.95 9.93
C GLY A 122 6.29 10.08 9.13
N GLY A 123 5.84 11.33 9.31
CA GLY A 123 6.16 12.45 8.40
C GLY A 123 5.17 12.61 7.24
N VAL A 124 4.18 11.73 7.15
CA VAL A 124 2.99 11.86 6.30
C VAL A 124 1.77 11.49 7.14
N VAL A 125 0.66 12.20 6.95
CA VAL A 125 -0.66 11.83 7.50
C VAL A 125 -1.69 11.81 6.39
N GLN A 126 -2.64 10.88 6.43
CA GLN A 126 -3.82 10.95 5.58
C GLN A 126 -4.86 11.87 6.25
N TYR A 127 -5.13 13.04 5.68
CA TYR A 127 -6.02 14.04 6.31
C TYR A 127 -7.52 13.74 6.08
N ASP A 128 -7.87 13.01 5.01
CA ASP A 128 -9.25 12.65 4.66
C ASP A 128 -9.69 11.27 5.20
N LEU A 129 -8.79 10.52 5.83
CA LEU A 129 -9.11 9.27 6.51
C LEU A 129 -9.50 9.53 7.96
N GLY A 130 -10.75 9.25 8.33
CA GLY A 130 -11.25 9.54 9.66
C GLY A 130 -12.70 9.14 9.87
N LYS A 131 -13.28 9.62 10.97
CA LYS A 131 -14.69 9.49 11.29
C LYS A 131 -15.32 10.86 11.30
N ALA A 132 -16.37 11.05 10.49
CA ALA A 132 -17.33 12.12 10.72
C ALA A 132 -18.04 11.89 12.06
N LEU A 133 -18.23 12.95 12.82
CA LEU A 133 -18.95 12.99 14.10
C LEU A 133 -20.19 13.88 13.94
N THR A 134 -20.83 14.28 15.04
CA THR A 134 -21.90 15.30 15.00
C THR A 134 -21.31 16.67 14.63
N ASP A 135 -22.18 17.61 14.24
CA ASP A 135 -21.85 19.04 14.12
C ASP A 135 -20.69 19.37 13.15
N ASP A 136 -20.58 18.61 12.05
CA ASP A 136 -19.52 18.69 11.04
C ASP A 136 -18.07 18.55 11.60
N GLU A 137 -17.91 17.91 12.77
CA GLU A 137 -16.60 17.51 13.29
C GLU A 137 -16.05 16.29 12.52
N PHE A 138 -14.74 16.28 12.31
CA PHE A 138 -14.03 15.17 11.67
C PHE A 138 -12.83 14.76 12.50
N ARG A 139 -12.76 13.49 12.89
CA ARG A 139 -11.66 12.93 13.67
C ARG A 139 -10.80 12.02 12.81
N ARG A 140 -9.60 12.50 12.46
CA ARG A 140 -8.58 11.75 11.69
C ARG A 140 -8.30 10.36 12.30
N LYS A 141 -8.02 9.39 11.43
CA LYS A 141 -7.66 8.01 11.78
C LYS A 141 -6.52 7.50 10.89
N GLY A 142 -6.01 6.33 11.26
CA GLY A 142 -4.88 5.69 10.60
C GLY A 142 -3.53 6.29 10.99
N SER A 143 -2.50 5.49 10.74
CA SER A 143 -1.09 5.82 10.86
C SER A 143 -0.40 5.38 9.58
N LEU A 144 0.51 6.22 9.08
CA LEU A 144 1.37 5.91 7.94
C LEU A 144 2.80 5.66 8.44
N ASN A 145 3.49 4.71 7.83
CA ASN A 145 4.86 4.35 8.19
C ASN A 145 5.84 5.52 7.99
N THR A 146 6.98 5.47 8.68
CA THR A 146 8.10 6.39 8.41
C THR A 146 8.85 5.99 7.14
N PRO A 147 9.44 6.94 6.38
CA PRO A 147 10.44 6.63 5.36
C PRO A 147 11.56 5.72 5.88
N PRO A 148 12.15 4.86 5.03
CA PRO A 148 13.28 4.01 5.38
C PRO A 148 14.42 4.74 6.11
N LEU A 149 15.04 4.07 7.08
CA LEU A 149 16.08 4.65 7.94
C LEU A 149 17.25 5.25 7.13
N LEU A 150 17.65 4.60 6.03
CA LEU A 150 18.72 5.11 5.17
C LEU A 150 18.38 6.47 4.54
N LEU A 151 17.15 6.65 4.06
CA LEU A 151 16.65 7.93 3.51
C LEU A 151 16.59 9.01 4.60
N ARG A 152 16.14 8.67 5.81
CA ARG A 152 16.14 9.58 6.97
C ARG A 152 17.56 10.03 7.36
N ASN A 153 18.53 9.11 7.32
CA ASN A 153 19.94 9.42 7.61
C ASN A 153 20.54 10.32 6.52
N ALA A 154 20.20 10.09 5.24
CA ALA A 154 20.61 10.98 4.15
C ALA A 154 20.01 12.39 4.30
N VAL A 155 18.73 12.50 4.65
CA VAL A 155 18.06 13.78 4.97
C VAL A 155 18.77 14.52 6.12
N SER A 156 19.14 13.82 7.20
CA SER A 156 19.91 14.42 8.31
C SER A 156 21.30 14.91 7.88
N LYS A 157 21.98 14.16 7.00
CA LYS A 157 23.27 14.54 6.41
C LYS A 157 23.13 15.78 5.51
N ILE A 158 22.09 15.85 4.67
CA ILE A 158 21.78 17.01 3.83
C ILE A 158 21.54 18.25 4.70
N GLN A 159 20.71 18.15 5.74
CA GLN A 159 20.51 19.24 6.70
C GLN A 159 21.81 19.70 7.39
N THR A 160 22.76 18.79 7.59
CA THR A 160 24.08 19.10 8.17
C THR A 160 24.99 19.80 7.16
N GLU A 161 24.98 19.39 5.89
CA GLU A 161 25.73 20.08 4.83
C GLU A 161 25.13 21.43 4.48
N HIS A 162 23.80 21.56 4.39
CA HIS A 162 23.11 22.83 4.08
C HIS A 162 23.23 23.90 5.20
N ARG A 163 23.77 23.54 6.38
CA ARG A 163 24.22 24.50 7.41
C ARG A 163 25.63 25.04 7.15
N LYS A 164 26.42 24.39 6.30
CA LYS A 164 27.83 24.70 5.99
C LYS A 164 28.03 25.26 4.58
N MET A 165 27.24 24.81 3.61
CA MET A 165 27.32 25.18 2.19
C MET A 165 25.92 25.31 1.59
N ASP A 166 25.81 25.99 0.45
CA ASP A 166 24.55 26.08 -0.28
C ASP A 166 24.16 24.74 -0.94
N SER A 167 22.86 24.52 -1.13
CA SER A 167 22.34 23.37 -1.87
C SER A 167 22.79 23.39 -3.34
N LYS A 168 23.00 22.20 -3.91
CA LYS A 168 23.36 22.02 -5.33
C LYS A 168 22.16 22.12 -6.29
N ILE A 169 20.93 22.20 -5.79
CA ILE A 169 19.71 22.23 -6.61
C ILE A 169 19.73 23.35 -7.66
N PRO A 170 20.12 24.62 -7.36
CA PRO A 170 20.24 25.66 -8.40
C PRO A 170 21.25 25.31 -9.51
N THR A 171 22.32 24.58 -9.19
CA THR A 171 23.28 24.07 -10.18
C THR A 171 22.64 23.02 -11.07
N TYR A 172 21.92 22.04 -10.50
CA TYR A 172 21.23 21.01 -11.27
C TYR A 172 20.13 21.57 -12.19
N LEU A 173 19.38 22.57 -11.73
CA LEU A 173 18.43 23.31 -12.59
C LEU A 173 19.14 24.07 -13.70
N SER A 174 20.28 24.70 -13.42
CA SER A 174 21.08 25.41 -14.43
C SER A 174 21.66 24.45 -15.49
N GLU A 175 22.10 23.26 -15.09
CA GLU A 175 22.53 22.19 -16.00
C GLU A 175 21.39 21.72 -16.90
N MET A 176 20.21 21.44 -16.31
CA MET A 176 19.00 21.04 -17.03
C MET A 176 18.60 22.08 -18.09
N LEU A 177 18.44 23.35 -17.68
CA LEU A 177 18.02 24.43 -18.57
C LEU A 177 19.07 24.74 -19.65
N LYS A 178 20.36 24.52 -19.39
CA LYS A 178 21.43 24.63 -20.39
C LYS A 178 21.39 23.48 -21.40
N ARG A 179 21.04 22.26 -20.97
CA ARG A 179 20.87 21.09 -21.87
C ARG A 179 19.58 21.19 -22.69
N LEU A 180 18.51 21.69 -22.10
CA LEU A 180 17.19 21.88 -22.73
C LEU A 180 16.69 23.33 -22.57
N PRO A 181 17.16 24.27 -23.42
CA PRO A 181 16.69 25.66 -23.40
C PRO A 181 15.18 25.80 -23.58
N SER A 182 14.52 24.85 -24.24
CA SER A 182 13.06 24.79 -24.39
C SER A 182 12.30 24.69 -23.06
N MET A 183 12.91 24.15 -22.00
CA MET A 183 12.31 24.14 -20.65
C MET A 183 12.38 25.50 -19.95
N ALA A 184 13.20 26.44 -20.46
CA ALA A 184 13.24 27.82 -19.98
C ALA A 184 12.16 28.72 -20.61
N GLU A 185 11.39 28.20 -21.56
CA GLU A 185 10.35 28.91 -22.31
C GLU A 185 8.95 28.45 -21.87
N ALA A 186 7.98 29.37 -21.85
CA ALA A 186 6.58 29.02 -21.68
C ALA A 186 6.03 28.47 -23.01
N ARG A 187 5.35 27.33 -22.97
CA ARG A 187 4.86 26.60 -24.16
C ARG A 187 3.52 25.95 -23.88
N ASP A 188 2.64 25.90 -24.88
CA ASP A 188 1.35 25.19 -24.85
C ASP A 188 0.46 25.54 -23.64
N GLY A 189 0.52 26.81 -23.18
CA GLY A 189 -0.21 27.31 -22.01
C GLY A 189 0.44 27.01 -20.66
N ALA A 190 1.51 26.21 -20.61
CA ALA A 190 2.29 25.94 -19.41
C ALA A 190 3.41 26.98 -19.21
N ALA A 191 3.72 27.28 -17.94
CA ALA A 191 4.84 28.12 -17.57
C ALA A 191 6.20 27.42 -17.80
N ALA A 192 7.27 28.20 -17.83
CA ALA A 192 8.64 27.69 -17.90
C ALA A 192 9.11 27.09 -16.56
N TYR A 193 10.08 26.17 -16.61
CA TYR A 193 10.73 25.54 -15.45
C TYR A 193 11.74 26.47 -14.73
N ILE A 194 11.52 27.80 -14.81
CA ILE A 194 12.35 28.85 -14.20
C ILE A 194 11.65 29.48 -12.99
N HIS A 195 12.42 30.04 -12.07
CA HIS A 195 11.88 30.71 -10.89
C HIS A 195 10.98 31.89 -11.30
N GLN A 196 9.72 31.88 -10.85
CA GLN A 196 8.68 32.82 -11.31
C GLN A 196 8.82 34.25 -10.76
N GLY A 197 9.79 34.48 -9.88
CA GLY A 197 10.09 35.78 -9.29
C GLY A 197 9.28 36.05 -8.01
N THR A 198 9.92 36.69 -7.03
CA THR A 198 9.34 36.92 -5.69
C THR A 198 8.03 37.73 -5.70
N LYS A 199 7.81 38.59 -6.71
CA LYS A 199 6.55 39.32 -6.94
C LYS A 199 5.34 38.43 -7.30
N ASN A 200 5.57 37.17 -7.68
CA ASN A 200 4.54 36.20 -8.02
C ASN A 200 4.30 35.18 -6.90
N ASP A 201 5.04 35.28 -5.79
CA ASP A 201 4.76 34.56 -4.54
C ASP A 201 3.75 35.36 -3.70
N ARG A 202 2.47 35.19 -4.04
CA ARG A 202 1.35 35.98 -3.48
C ARG A 202 0.53 35.11 -2.54
N LEU A 203 0.63 35.38 -1.24
CA LEU A 203 -0.24 34.82 -0.21
C LEU A 203 -1.31 35.86 0.15
N PHE A 204 -2.56 35.55 -0.12
CA PHE A 204 -3.69 36.45 0.17
C PHE A 204 -4.23 36.27 1.60
N GLU A 205 -4.98 37.26 2.09
CA GLU A 205 -5.83 37.12 3.28
C GLU A 205 -6.76 35.89 3.14
N GLY A 206 -6.83 35.02 4.15
CA GLY A 206 -7.64 33.79 4.08
C GLY A 206 -9.16 33.99 3.98
N THR A 207 -9.63 35.22 4.18
CA THR A 207 -11.03 35.65 4.00
C THR A 207 -11.29 36.32 2.65
N TYR A 208 -10.26 36.57 1.86
CA TYR A 208 -10.38 37.08 0.50
C TYR A 208 -10.50 35.89 -0.45
N GLU A 209 -11.52 35.90 -1.30
CA GLU A 209 -11.75 34.84 -2.29
C GLU A 209 -11.41 35.34 -3.69
N HIS A 210 -10.83 34.46 -4.51
CA HIS A 210 -10.44 34.78 -5.88
C HIS A 210 -11.64 35.27 -6.72
N VAL A 211 -11.47 36.43 -7.37
CA VAL A 211 -12.53 37.10 -8.15
C VAL A 211 -12.80 36.47 -9.53
N GLY A 212 -12.10 35.39 -9.87
CA GLY A 212 -12.30 34.61 -11.09
C GLY A 212 -11.35 34.94 -12.24
N GLY A 213 -11.28 34.02 -13.20
CA GLY A 213 -10.19 33.93 -14.18
C GLY A 213 -9.18 32.84 -13.80
N THR A 214 -8.20 32.59 -14.69
CA THR A 214 -7.19 31.53 -14.53
C THR A 214 -5.98 31.95 -13.69
N ASP A 215 -5.87 33.23 -13.34
CA ASP A 215 -4.79 33.81 -12.54
C ASP A 215 -5.30 34.94 -11.64
N CYS A 216 -4.41 35.47 -10.80
CA CYS A 216 -4.72 36.56 -9.88
C CYS A 216 -4.48 37.96 -10.47
N THR A 217 -4.57 38.16 -11.79
CA THR A 217 -4.41 39.51 -12.40
C THR A 217 -5.56 40.46 -12.06
N LYS A 218 -6.75 39.92 -11.82
CA LYS A 218 -7.96 40.67 -11.42
C LYS A 218 -8.10 40.85 -9.90
N CYS A 219 -7.29 40.14 -9.12
CA CYS A 219 -7.35 40.18 -7.65
C CYS A 219 -6.84 41.52 -7.10
N ASP A 220 -7.41 41.96 -5.99
CA ASP A 220 -6.94 43.13 -5.26
C ASP A 220 -5.58 42.82 -4.61
N LEU A 221 -4.52 43.46 -5.11
CA LEU A 221 -3.18 43.28 -4.58
C LEU A 221 -3.00 43.85 -3.17
N ALA A 222 -3.91 44.71 -2.69
CA ALA A 222 -3.92 45.17 -1.30
C ALA A 222 -4.30 44.04 -0.32
N LYS A 223 -4.91 42.95 -0.81
CA LYS A 223 -5.26 41.74 -0.05
C LYS A 223 -4.13 40.73 0.09
N ILE A 224 -2.93 41.06 -0.37
CA ILE A 224 -1.73 40.22 -0.19
C ILE A 224 -1.13 40.49 1.19
N LEU A 225 -0.97 39.43 1.98
CA LEU A 225 -0.35 39.50 3.31
C LEU A 225 1.10 39.98 3.22
N GLN A 226 1.37 41.10 3.89
CA GLN A 226 2.70 41.70 3.94
C GLN A 226 3.65 40.84 4.79
N ARG A 227 4.49 40.06 4.11
CA ARG A 227 5.52 39.22 4.73
C ARG A 227 6.87 39.92 4.67
N LYS A 228 7.67 39.81 5.74
CA LYS A 228 9.05 40.34 5.76
C LYS A 228 9.83 39.78 4.55
N PRO A 229 10.58 40.61 3.80
CA PRO A 229 11.47 40.13 2.75
C PRO A 229 12.45 39.08 3.29
N ARG A 230 12.77 38.07 2.48
CA ARG A 230 13.85 37.14 2.83
C ARG A 230 15.19 37.87 2.71
N GLN A 231 16.14 37.54 3.58
CA GLN A 231 17.51 38.06 3.51
C GLN A 231 18.27 37.61 2.24
N SER A 232 17.72 36.63 1.51
CA SER A 232 18.23 36.15 0.24
C SER A 232 17.14 35.38 -0.51
N ASP A 233 17.15 35.45 -1.84
CA ASP A 233 16.28 34.67 -2.73
C ASP A 233 16.74 33.21 -2.90
N LYS A 234 17.53 32.68 -1.96
CA LYS A 234 17.94 31.27 -1.94
C LYS A 234 16.73 30.38 -1.71
N LEU A 235 16.65 29.32 -2.50
CA LEU A 235 15.72 28.19 -2.35
C LEU A 235 15.75 27.67 -0.91
N ARG A 236 14.58 27.44 -0.31
CA ARG A 236 14.47 26.81 1.02
C ARG A 236 13.85 25.43 0.93
N ILE A 237 14.33 24.56 1.83
CA ILE A 237 13.82 23.20 2.03
C ILE A 237 13.26 23.13 3.44
N HIS A 238 11.98 22.74 3.55
CA HIS A 238 11.26 22.57 4.80
C HIS A 238 11.09 21.08 5.09
N TYR A 239 11.38 20.69 6.32
CA TYR A 239 11.25 19.31 6.78
C TYR A 239 10.12 19.22 7.79
N GLY A 240 9.15 18.32 7.58
CA GLY A 240 7.99 18.21 8.46
C GLY A 240 6.91 17.25 7.93
N VAL A 241 5.72 17.33 8.51
CA VAL A 241 4.59 16.47 8.17
C VAL A 241 3.93 16.92 6.87
N ILE A 242 3.71 16.00 5.94
CA ILE A 242 2.96 16.21 4.70
C ILE A 242 1.54 15.64 4.87
N ALA A 243 0.53 16.44 4.56
CA ALA A 243 -0.87 16.05 4.60
C ALA A 243 -1.30 15.51 3.23
N SER A 244 -1.68 14.24 3.19
CA SER A 244 -2.03 13.48 1.99
C SER A 244 -3.51 13.09 1.94
N GLY A 245 -4.11 13.03 0.75
CA GLY A 245 -5.51 12.60 0.59
C GLY A 245 -6.11 12.98 -0.76
N ASN A 246 -7.28 12.42 -1.09
CA ASN A 246 -7.89 12.52 -2.41
C ASN A 246 -8.71 13.82 -2.64
N THR A 247 -8.67 14.79 -1.73
CA THR A 247 -9.45 16.03 -1.81
C THR A 247 -8.58 17.25 -2.16
N LEU A 248 -8.68 17.78 -3.38
CA LEU A 248 -7.94 18.99 -3.74
C LEU A 248 -8.48 20.23 -2.98
N ILE A 249 -7.67 20.79 -2.08
CA ILE A 249 -8.04 21.93 -1.25
C ILE A 249 -7.86 23.25 -2.03
N LYS A 250 -8.95 23.99 -2.22
CA LYS A 250 -9.00 25.30 -2.93
C LYS A 250 -9.69 26.40 -2.11
N SER A 251 -9.57 26.36 -0.78
CA SER A 251 -10.13 27.40 0.10
C SER A 251 -9.31 27.48 1.38
N ALA A 252 -8.83 28.67 1.71
CA ALA A 252 -8.07 28.94 2.92
C ALA A 252 -8.85 28.55 4.19
N ARG A 253 -10.18 28.79 4.21
CA ARG A 253 -11.05 28.38 5.30
C ARG A 253 -11.17 26.85 5.43
N ALA A 254 -11.26 26.13 4.32
CA ALA A 254 -11.30 24.66 4.34
C ALA A 254 -9.97 24.07 4.82
N ARG A 255 -8.86 24.61 4.31
CA ARG A 255 -7.48 24.34 4.76
C ARG A 255 -7.34 24.55 6.27
N GLU A 256 -7.81 25.69 6.79
CA GLU A 256 -7.75 26.01 8.22
C GLU A 256 -8.63 25.09 9.08
N LYS A 257 -9.85 24.74 8.64
CA LYS A 257 -10.69 23.75 9.34
C LYS A 257 -10.03 22.38 9.40
N LEU A 258 -9.37 21.93 8.32
CA LEU A 258 -8.64 20.66 8.31
C LEU A 258 -7.45 20.68 9.28
N LEU A 259 -6.71 21.79 9.34
CA LEU A 259 -5.54 21.94 10.22
C LEU A 259 -5.93 22.08 11.69
N GLN A 260 -7.04 22.75 12.01
CA GLN A 260 -7.61 22.79 13.37
C GLN A 260 -8.01 21.39 13.87
N ASN A 261 -8.42 20.50 12.96
CA ASN A 261 -8.79 19.11 13.27
C ASN A 261 -7.60 18.13 13.26
N SER A 262 -6.37 18.61 13.12
CA SER A 262 -5.14 17.81 13.18
C SER A 262 -4.25 18.22 14.34
N ASP A 263 -3.77 17.24 15.13
CA ASP A 263 -2.75 17.44 16.17
C ASP A 263 -1.33 17.65 15.58
N GLU A 264 -1.23 17.73 14.24
CA GLU A 264 -0.03 17.66 13.43
C GLU A 264 0.35 19.00 12.80
N ASP A 265 1.65 19.32 12.85
CA ASP A 265 2.21 20.57 12.36
C ASP A 265 2.54 20.51 10.84
N CYS A 266 1.52 20.28 10.01
CA CYS A 266 1.65 20.02 8.57
C CYS A 266 2.27 21.21 7.79
N ILE A 267 3.11 20.92 6.79
CA ILE A 267 3.81 21.93 5.95
C ILE A 267 3.38 21.95 4.48
N CYS A 268 2.77 20.87 3.99
CA CYS A 268 2.39 20.68 2.60
C CYS A 268 1.11 19.85 2.50
N PHE A 269 0.21 20.19 1.57
CA PHE A 269 -0.83 19.28 1.07
C PHE A 269 -0.41 18.65 -0.27
N GLU A 270 -0.69 17.36 -0.46
CA GLU A 270 -0.57 16.63 -1.73
C GLU A 270 -1.58 15.47 -1.76
N MET A 271 -1.61 14.66 -2.83
CA MET A 271 -2.74 13.74 -3.07
C MET A 271 -2.40 12.25 -3.16
N GLU A 272 -1.13 11.87 -3.28
CA GLU A 272 -0.75 10.48 -3.58
C GLU A 272 -0.17 9.70 -2.39
N ALA A 273 0.63 10.33 -1.53
CA ALA A 273 1.53 9.62 -0.62
C ALA A 273 0.83 8.69 0.39
N ALA A 274 -0.39 8.99 0.81
CA ALA A 274 -1.15 8.14 1.74
C ALA A 274 -1.39 6.71 1.20
N GLY A 275 -1.54 6.55 -0.12
CA GLY A 275 -1.60 5.23 -0.75
C GLY A 275 -0.26 4.49 -0.73
N LEU A 276 0.84 5.25 -0.77
CA LEU A 276 2.20 4.71 -0.87
C LEU A 276 2.78 4.31 0.48
N MET A 277 2.76 5.17 1.51
CA MET A 277 3.63 5.00 2.69
C MET A 277 3.56 3.63 3.38
N ASN A 278 2.41 2.95 3.35
CA ASN A 278 2.23 1.63 3.96
C ASN A 278 2.50 0.44 3.02
N GLN A 279 2.56 0.66 1.71
CA GLN A 279 2.74 -0.38 0.68
C GLN A 279 4.02 -0.22 -0.16
N PHE A 280 4.62 0.96 -0.17
CA PHE A 280 5.82 1.29 -0.95
C PHE A 280 6.72 2.14 -0.05
N PRO A 281 7.80 1.58 0.53
CA PRO A 281 8.66 2.31 1.46
C PRO A 281 9.35 3.49 0.75
N CYS A 282 8.89 4.72 0.98
CA CYS A 282 9.35 5.89 0.25
C CYS A 282 9.60 7.15 1.10
N LEU A 283 10.33 8.10 0.53
CA LEU A 283 10.37 9.50 0.98
C LEU A 283 9.50 10.35 0.05
N VAL A 284 8.76 11.32 0.59
CA VAL A 284 7.93 12.25 -0.18
C VAL A 284 8.63 13.60 -0.28
N ILE A 285 8.75 14.12 -1.50
CA ILE A 285 9.45 15.37 -1.83
C ILE A 285 8.52 16.21 -2.71
N ARG A 286 8.01 17.33 -2.20
CA ARG A 286 7.06 18.20 -2.92
C ARG A 286 7.63 19.59 -3.13
N GLY A 287 7.63 20.06 -4.37
CA GLY A 287 7.84 21.47 -4.70
C GLY A 287 6.55 22.24 -4.51
N LEU A 288 6.62 23.44 -3.93
CA LEU A 288 5.45 24.16 -3.49
C LEU A 288 4.93 25.13 -4.56
N CYS A 289 3.73 24.86 -5.10
CA CYS A 289 3.17 25.57 -6.26
C CYS A 289 1.99 26.50 -5.96
N ASP A 290 1.25 26.27 -4.88
CA ASP A 290 0.15 27.14 -4.44
C ASP A 290 -0.01 27.08 -2.91
N TYR A 291 -1.07 27.70 -2.37
CA TYR A 291 -1.32 27.85 -0.93
C TYR A 291 -2.54 27.08 -0.39
N ALA A 292 -3.10 26.14 -1.17
CA ALA A 292 -4.33 25.42 -0.85
C ALA A 292 -5.53 26.38 -0.60
N ASP A 293 -5.59 27.46 -1.38
CA ASP A 293 -6.63 28.48 -1.35
C ASP A 293 -7.28 28.68 -2.73
N SER A 294 -8.21 29.62 -2.84
CA SER A 294 -8.92 29.90 -4.10
C SER A 294 -8.07 30.64 -5.14
N HIS A 295 -6.89 31.13 -4.75
CA HIS A 295 -5.92 31.81 -5.61
C HIS A 295 -4.95 30.83 -6.30
N LYS A 296 -5.11 29.52 -6.07
CA LYS A 296 -4.36 28.47 -6.80
C LYS A 296 -4.45 28.73 -8.31
N ASN A 297 -3.27 28.84 -8.91
CA ASN A 297 -3.03 28.89 -10.34
C ASN A 297 -1.81 28.03 -10.67
N ASP A 298 -1.53 27.83 -11.95
CA ASP A 298 -0.57 26.81 -12.37
C ASP A 298 0.82 27.38 -12.73
N GLN A 299 1.02 28.69 -12.54
CA GLN A 299 2.26 29.41 -12.89
C GLN A 299 3.52 28.81 -12.24
N TRP A 300 3.42 28.37 -10.99
CA TRP A 300 4.57 27.85 -10.23
C TRP A 300 4.80 26.35 -10.41
N GLN A 301 3.86 25.58 -10.97
CA GLN A 301 3.97 24.10 -11.01
C GLN A 301 5.25 23.60 -11.69
N PRO A 302 5.67 24.11 -12.87
CA PRO A 302 6.87 23.59 -13.54
C PRO A 302 8.15 23.84 -12.75
N TYR A 303 8.31 25.05 -12.20
CA TYR A 303 9.47 25.36 -11.34
C TYR A 303 9.46 24.54 -10.04
N ALA A 304 8.30 24.40 -9.40
CA ALA A 304 8.12 23.57 -8.22
C ALA A 304 8.53 22.11 -8.48
N ALA A 305 8.07 21.53 -9.59
CA ALA A 305 8.49 20.19 -10.02
C ALA A 305 10.00 20.09 -10.26
N ALA A 306 10.62 21.09 -10.90
CA ALA A 306 12.06 21.11 -11.12
C ALA A 306 12.88 21.11 -9.82
N VAL A 307 12.52 21.96 -8.83
CA VAL A 307 13.24 22.00 -7.55
C VAL A 307 13.04 20.73 -6.72
N ALA A 308 11.86 20.10 -6.79
CA ALA A 308 11.59 18.81 -6.15
C ALA A 308 12.45 17.69 -6.76
N ALA A 309 12.49 17.59 -8.09
CA ALA A 309 13.36 16.66 -8.80
C ALA A 309 14.84 16.92 -8.51
N GLY A 310 15.25 18.19 -8.46
CA GLY A 310 16.61 18.59 -8.07
C GLY A 310 16.98 18.14 -6.65
N TYR A 311 16.05 18.24 -5.68
CA TYR A 311 16.27 17.72 -4.32
C TYR A 311 16.40 16.19 -4.32
N ALA A 312 15.57 15.49 -5.09
CA ALA A 312 15.69 14.05 -5.26
C ALA A 312 17.05 13.65 -5.85
N ARG A 313 17.59 14.40 -6.84
CA ARG A 313 18.97 14.21 -7.33
C ARG A 313 20.00 14.44 -6.23
N GLU A 314 19.90 15.56 -5.50
CA GLU A 314 20.82 15.87 -4.39
C GLU A 314 20.81 14.74 -3.34
N LEU A 315 19.64 14.27 -2.95
CA LEU A 315 19.44 13.19 -1.98
C LEU A 315 20.16 11.90 -2.36
N LEU A 316 20.08 11.48 -3.62
CA LEU A 316 20.73 10.26 -4.09
C LEU A 316 22.26 10.34 -4.03
N HIS A 317 22.86 11.53 -4.21
CA HIS A 317 24.31 11.72 -4.00
C HIS A 317 24.75 11.60 -2.53
N TYR A 318 23.83 11.72 -1.57
CA TYR A 318 24.14 11.54 -0.14
C TYR A 318 24.00 10.10 0.36
N LEU A 319 23.40 9.21 -0.44
CA LEU A 319 23.25 7.78 -0.15
C LEU A 319 24.51 6.99 -0.54
N PRO A 320 25.13 6.21 0.37
CA PRO A 320 26.21 5.29 0.02
C PRO A 320 25.67 4.10 -0.79
N VAL A 321 26.22 3.85 -1.98
CA VAL A 321 25.81 2.75 -2.87
C VAL A 321 25.84 1.38 -2.17
N GLN A 322 26.89 1.13 -1.39
CA GLN A 322 27.04 -0.12 -0.62
C GLN A 322 25.96 -0.30 0.46
N ASP A 323 25.36 0.79 0.96
CA ASP A 323 24.34 0.71 2.00
C ASP A 323 22.94 0.54 1.43
N VAL A 324 22.67 1.02 0.21
CA VAL A 324 21.41 0.75 -0.51
C VAL A 324 21.22 -0.76 -0.69
N GLY A 325 22.25 -1.49 -1.14
CA GLY A 325 22.21 -2.94 -1.27
C GLY A 325 22.06 -3.73 0.04
N LYS A 326 22.22 -3.09 1.21
CA LYS A 326 21.98 -3.69 2.54
C LYS A 326 20.56 -3.43 3.05
N VAL A 327 19.82 -2.48 2.46
CA VAL A 327 18.41 -2.28 2.78
C VAL A 327 17.63 -3.49 2.23
N PRO A 328 16.69 -4.09 3.00
CA PRO A 328 15.80 -5.12 2.46
C PRO A 328 15.07 -4.63 1.21
N THR A 329 14.63 -5.53 0.34
CA THR A 329 13.74 -5.11 -0.76
C THR A 329 12.44 -4.53 -0.20
N ALA A 330 11.75 -3.72 -0.99
CA ALA A 330 10.41 -3.24 -0.64
C ALA A 330 9.48 -4.45 -0.43
N ASN A 331 9.53 -5.45 -1.32
CA ASN A 331 8.79 -6.71 -1.18
C ASN A 331 9.14 -7.48 0.11
N GLU A 332 10.41 -7.59 0.48
CA GLU A 332 10.83 -8.18 1.76
C GLU A 332 10.31 -7.38 2.97
N THR A 333 10.25 -6.05 2.85
CA THR A 333 9.76 -5.17 3.91
C THR A 333 8.25 -5.33 4.13
N LEU A 334 7.48 -5.51 3.05
CA LEU A 334 6.03 -5.74 3.09
C LEU A 334 5.68 -7.14 3.61
N ASN A 335 6.47 -8.15 3.24
CA ASN A 335 6.26 -9.54 3.64
C ASN A 335 6.74 -9.85 5.07
N ARG A 336 7.38 -8.91 5.77
CA ARG A 336 7.78 -9.07 7.17
C ARG A 336 6.58 -8.97 8.09
N ASN A 337 6.09 -10.13 8.51
CA ASN A 337 5.08 -10.26 9.54
C ASN A 337 5.58 -9.62 10.86
N PRO A 338 4.91 -8.61 11.45
CA PRO A 338 5.43 -7.82 12.57
C PRO A 338 5.71 -8.62 13.87
N ASN A 339 5.28 -9.87 13.94
CA ASN A 339 5.55 -10.77 15.07
C ASN A 339 6.96 -11.41 15.09
N THR A 340 7.87 -11.07 14.17
CA THR A 340 9.23 -11.66 14.08
C THR A 340 10.36 -10.68 14.39
N SER A 341 10.20 -9.84 15.43
CA SER A 341 11.29 -9.05 16.01
C SER A 341 12.26 -9.91 16.84
N SER A 342 13.23 -10.50 16.14
CA SER A 342 14.59 -10.80 16.62
C SER A 342 14.76 -11.26 18.08
N ASN A 343 14.93 -12.57 18.28
CA ASN A 343 15.66 -13.09 19.45
C ASN A 343 17.06 -12.46 19.48
N SER A 344 17.28 -11.51 20.38
CA SER A 344 18.63 -11.08 20.76
C SER A 344 19.25 -12.17 21.64
N PRO A 345 20.55 -12.51 21.47
CA PRO A 345 21.22 -13.42 22.38
C PRO A 345 21.25 -12.80 23.77
N GLY A 346 20.53 -13.39 24.72
CA GLY A 346 20.49 -12.90 26.10
C GLY A 346 21.88 -12.99 26.73
N THR A 347 22.46 -11.86 27.10
CA THR A 347 23.67 -11.82 27.92
C THR A 347 23.34 -12.32 29.33
N SER A 348 23.92 -13.46 29.69
CA SER A 348 23.78 -14.05 31.01
C SER A 348 24.40 -13.14 32.07
N LYS A 349 23.57 -12.62 32.99
CA LYS A 349 24.05 -12.08 34.27
C LYS A 349 24.30 -13.23 35.23
N PRO A 350 25.48 -13.32 35.88
CA PRO A 350 25.64 -14.17 37.05
C PRO A 350 24.77 -13.67 38.21
N GLY A 351 24.20 -14.59 38.98
CA GLY A 351 23.46 -14.25 40.19
C GLY A 351 24.37 -13.70 41.29
N GLY A 352 23.86 -12.76 42.08
CA GLY A 352 24.55 -12.16 43.22
C GLY A 352 23.55 -11.57 44.19
N GLY A 353 23.04 -12.41 45.09
CA GLY A 353 22.14 -11.99 46.17
C GLY A 353 22.81 -12.18 47.53
N ALA A 354 23.14 -11.07 48.19
CA ALA A 354 23.25 -10.94 49.64
C ALA A 354 23.39 -9.44 49.95
N GLY A 355 22.52 -8.90 50.81
CA GLY A 355 22.58 -7.48 51.17
C GLY A 355 23.52 -7.23 52.35
N THR A 356 23.96 -5.98 52.47
CA THR A 356 24.34 -5.38 53.76
C THR A 356 24.03 -3.89 53.75
N SER A 357 23.76 -3.36 54.94
CA SER A 357 23.18 -2.04 55.18
C SER A 357 24.16 -0.88 54.97
N VAL A 358 23.62 0.26 54.51
CA VAL A 358 24.26 1.58 54.59
C VAL A 358 23.52 2.42 55.64
N PRO A 359 24.20 3.00 56.65
CA PRO A 359 23.67 4.13 57.40
C PRO A 359 24.04 5.45 56.67
N PRO A 360 23.13 6.43 56.55
CA PRO A 360 23.45 7.73 55.97
C PRO A 360 23.94 8.72 57.03
N GLY A 361 24.88 9.62 56.68
CA GLY A 361 25.18 10.79 57.51
C GLY A 361 26.50 11.51 57.19
N GLY A 362 26.44 12.83 57.02
CA GLY A 362 27.61 13.73 56.95
C GLY A 362 28.03 14.08 55.52
N SER A 363 27.48 15.09 54.83
CA SER A 363 27.42 16.54 55.11
C SER A 363 28.79 17.24 55.07
N GLY A 364 28.96 18.18 54.14
CA GLY A 364 30.14 19.03 53.96
C GLY A 364 30.44 19.20 52.47
N SER A 365 29.89 20.23 51.79
CA SER A 365 30.47 21.59 51.70
C SER A 365 31.92 21.56 51.18
N SER A 366 32.36 22.29 50.17
CA SER A 366 31.82 23.40 49.37
C SER A 366 33.06 24.03 48.70
N GLY A 367 32.92 24.67 47.55
CA GLY A 367 34.00 25.45 46.93
C GLY A 367 34.56 24.77 45.68
N THR A 368 34.23 25.25 44.48
CA THR A 368 34.93 26.34 43.76
C THR A 368 36.37 25.93 43.39
N THR A 369 36.64 25.41 42.19
CA THR A 369 36.88 26.16 40.91
C THR A 369 38.14 27.04 40.92
N PRO A 370 38.77 27.32 39.76
CA PRO A 370 38.84 26.54 38.50
C PRO A 370 40.25 26.52 37.85
N GLY A 371 40.36 25.78 36.74
CA GLY A 371 41.40 26.00 35.73
C GLY A 371 42.75 25.31 36.01
N SER A 372 43.63 25.16 35.03
CA SER A 372 43.48 25.37 33.57
C SER A 372 44.73 24.85 32.87
N SER A 373 44.65 24.57 31.56
CA SER A 373 45.80 24.41 30.64
C SER A 373 46.77 23.23 30.93
N SER A 374 47.45 22.61 29.95
CA SER A 374 47.41 22.78 28.49
C SER A 374 48.07 21.57 27.80
N SER A 375 47.90 21.51 26.47
CA SER A 375 48.94 21.08 25.51
C SER A 375 49.53 19.65 25.64
N ASN A 376 48.97 18.72 24.86
CA ASN A 376 49.63 18.14 23.66
C ASN A 376 51.04 18.66 23.32
N PRO A 377 51.98 17.85 22.75
CA PRO A 377 51.67 17.14 21.49
C PRO A 377 52.35 15.79 21.16
N SER A 378 51.62 14.99 20.36
CA SER A 378 52.01 14.35 19.09
C SER A 378 53.43 13.80 18.83
N GLY A 379 53.53 12.52 18.44
CA GLY A 379 54.68 11.96 17.69
C GLY A 379 54.59 10.43 17.40
N PRO A 380 54.82 9.91 16.16
CA PRO A 380 54.44 8.53 15.76
C PRO A 380 55.65 7.64 15.28
N PRO A 381 55.57 6.74 14.27
CA PRO A 381 55.14 5.32 14.36
C PRO A 381 56.13 4.27 13.75
N GLY A 382 55.82 2.95 13.83
CA GLY A 382 56.43 1.84 13.04
C GLY A 382 55.82 0.45 13.38
N THR A 383 55.18 -0.34 12.49
CA THR A 383 55.65 -1.23 11.38
C THR A 383 56.26 -2.59 11.76
N SER A 384 55.57 -3.74 11.50
CA SER A 384 56.06 -5.00 10.85
C SER A 384 55.18 -6.26 11.09
N ASN A 385 55.18 -7.22 10.14
CA ASN A 385 54.53 -8.58 10.09
C ASN A 385 55.59 -9.63 9.61
N PRO A 386 55.34 -10.96 9.41
CA PRO A 386 54.55 -12.04 10.10
C PRO A 386 55.51 -13.24 10.45
N PRO A 387 55.34 -14.56 10.10
CA PRO A 387 54.27 -15.60 10.11
C PRO A 387 54.64 -16.78 11.10
N PRO A 388 54.59 -18.13 10.85
CA PRO A 388 53.71 -19.07 10.09
C PRO A 388 53.23 -20.38 10.85
N SER A 389 52.50 -21.28 10.15
CA SER A 389 52.41 -22.78 10.30
C SER A 389 51.59 -23.41 11.48
N THR A 390 50.97 -24.62 11.43
CA THR A 390 50.52 -25.61 10.38
C THR A 390 49.61 -26.69 11.04
N GLY A 391 48.78 -27.44 10.28
CA GLY A 391 48.46 -28.86 10.60
C GLY A 391 46.97 -29.33 10.64
N ASN A 392 46.67 -30.45 9.96
CA ASN A 392 45.40 -31.24 9.92
C ASN A 392 45.71 -32.57 9.15
N PRO A 393 44.88 -33.66 9.07
CA PRO A 393 43.88 -34.31 9.96
C PRO A 393 44.24 -35.84 10.10
N PRO A 394 43.38 -36.89 9.91
CA PRO A 394 41.99 -37.26 10.32
C PRO A 394 42.04 -38.53 11.26
N PRO A 395 41.33 -39.69 11.08
CA PRO A 395 39.92 -40.08 10.77
C PRO A 395 39.27 -41.05 11.83
N GLY A 396 38.04 -41.60 11.59
CA GLY A 396 37.65 -42.95 12.11
C GLY A 396 36.18 -43.30 12.52
N VAL A 397 35.29 -43.60 11.56
CA VAL A 397 34.29 -44.72 11.43
C VAL A 397 33.52 -45.31 12.66
N GLY A 398 32.18 -45.50 12.53
CA GLY A 398 31.44 -46.61 13.20
C GLY A 398 29.93 -46.42 13.49
N ASN A 399 29.07 -47.30 12.95
CA ASN A 399 27.63 -47.52 13.29
C ASN A 399 27.35 -49.04 13.11
N PRO A 400 26.49 -49.75 13.91
CA PRO A 400 25.15 -50.13 13.39
C PRO A 400 24.03 -50.62 14.37
N THR A 401 22.77 -50.61 13.87
CA THR A 401 21.65 -51.61 14.05
C THR A 401 20.84 -51.80 15.36
N THR A 402 19.64 -52.39 15.19
CA THR A 402 18.42 -52.42 16.06
C THR A 402 18.00 -53.86 16.52
N PRO A 403 16.71 -54.17 16.86
CA PRO A 403 16.09 -54.36 18.20
C PRO A 403 15.77 -55.85 18.56
N PRO A 404 14.94 -56.23 19.59
CA PRO A 404 13.46 -56.37 19.38
C PRO A 404 12.48 -56.38 20.63
N ASP A 405 11.17 -56.33 20.32
CA ASP A 405 9.97 -57.03 20.89
C ASP A 405 9.27 -56.83 22.27
N THR A 406 8.05 -56.26 22.17
CA THR A 406 6.72 -56.67 22.71
C THR A 406 6.40 -56.90 24.22
N LYS A 407 5.36 -56.20 24.73
CA LYS A 407 4.02 -56.75 25.16
C LYS A 407 3.10 -55.70 25.84
N ASN A 408 1.80 -55.97 25.81
CA ASN A 408 0.65 -55.22 26.38
C ASN A 408 -0.43 -56.27 26.77
N PRO A 409 -1.55 -55.98 27.47
CA PRO A 409 -1.88 -55.00 28.54
C PRO A 409 -2.47 -55.79 29.77
N PRO A 410 -3.47 -55.38 30.61
CA PRO A 410 -4.09 -54.06 30.85
C PRO A 410 -4.34 -53.66 32.35
N ASN A 411 -4.65 -52.37 32.55
CA ASN A 411 -5.92 -51.85 33.14
C ASN A 411 -5.80 -50.79 34.27
N SER A 412 -6.78 -49.87 34.25
CA SER A 412 -7.25 -48.93 35.30
C SER A 412 -6.32 -47.88 35.92
N GLY A 413 -6.64 -46.60 35.65
CA GLY A 413 -6.81 -45.59 36.70
C GLY A 413 -5.87 -44.37 36.68
N GLY A 414 -6.46 -43.17 36.52
CA GLY A 414 -5.86 -41.91 37.02
C GLY A 414 -5.34 -40.92 35.98
N GLU A 415 -6.00 -39.77 35.91
CA GLU A 415 -5.53 -38.51 35.32
C GLU A 415 -4.16 -38.08 35.91
N GLY A 416 -3.30 -37.30 35.26
CA GLY A 416 -3.32 -36.72 33.92
C GLY A 416 -2.07 -35.83 33.77
N GLY A 417 -1.25 -36.05 32.74
CA GLY A 417 0.09 -35.44 32.62
C GLY A 417 0.38 -34.87 31.23
N SER A 418 1.00 -33.69 31.21
CA SER A 418 1.39 -32.92 30.02
C SER A 418 2.20 -33.71 28.98
N GLN A 419 1.84 -33.60 27.69
CA GLN A 419 2.66 -32.88 26.71
C GLN A 419 1.99 -32.66 25.33
N THR A 420 2.42 -31.56 24.71
CA THR A 420 2.12 -31.00 23.37
C THR A 420 2.03 -31.97 22.19
N ASN A 421 1.08 -31.74 21.27
CA ASN A 421 1.38 -31.28 19.88
C ASN A 421 0.14 -31.07 18.99
N ASN A 422 0.25 -30.09 18.07
CA ASN A 422 -0.44 -29.92 16.79
C ASN A 422 -1.96 -30.21 16.66
N ASN A 423 -2.77 -29.16 16.54
CA ASN A 423 -3.59 -28.86 15.34
C ASN A 423 -4.66 -27.77 15.63
N ASP A 424 -4.24 -26.51 15.78
CA ASP A 424 -5.14 -25.36 15.64
C ASP A 424 -4.94 -24.74 14.25
N PRO A 425 -5.91 -24.86 13.32
CA PRO A 425 -5.82 -24.20 12.02
C PRO A 425 -5.87 -22.68 12.19
N ILE A 426 -4.94 -21.97 11.55
CA ILE A 426 -4.90 -20.50 11.56
C ILE A 426 -6.15 -19.98 10.84
N ARG A 427 -7.14 -19.58 11.63
CA ARG A 427 -8.36 -18.95 11.16
C ARG A 427 -8.07 -17.50 10.76
N ILE A 428 -7.70 -17.29 9.50
CA ILE A 428 -7.69 -15.95 8.90
C ILE A 428 -9.15 -15.53 8.65
N ASP A 429 -9.83 -15.09 9.70
CA ASP A 429 -11.04 -14.30 9.56
C ASP A 429 -10.63 -12.95 8.94
N ALA A 430 -10.91 -12.77 7.66
CA ALA A 430 -10.87 -11.44 7.04
C ALA A 430 -11.96 -10.60 7.71
N VAL A 431 -11.57 -9.74 8.66
CA VAL A 431 -12.49 -8.86 9.39
C VAL A 431 -12.98 -7.74 8.47
N TYR A 432 -13.97 -8.06 7.65
CA TYR A 432 -14.78 -7.08 6.94
C TYR A 432 -15.85 -6.57 7.91
N ASP A 433 -15.76 -5.30 8.30
CA ASP A 433 -16.71 -4.69 9.23
C ASP A 433 -18.11 -4.64 8.58
N GLY A 434 -19.09 -5.32 9.20
CA GLY A 434 -20.47 -5.40 8.72
C GLY A 434 -21.18 -4.04 8.57
N ARG A 435 -20.58 -2.94 9.07
CA ARG A 435 -21.04 -1.58 8.78
C ARG A 435 -21.14 -1.27 7.28
N TRP A 436 -20.26 -1.80 6.44
CA TRP A 436 -20.28 -1.50 4.98
C TRP A 436 -21.46 -2.12 4.22
N GLN A 437 -22.13 -3.14 4.75
CA GLN A 437 -23.32 -3.73 4.13
C GLN A 437 -24.54 -2.78 4.10
N HIS A 438 -24.49 -1.64 4.81
CA HIS A 438 -25.62 -0.69 4.86
C HIS A 438 -25.74 0.22 3.62
N GLN A 439 -24.69 0.33 2.80
CA GLN A 439 -24.74 1.05 1.52
C GLN A 439 -25.01 0.12 0.33
N TRP A 440 -24.50 -1.11 0.39
CA TRP A 440 -24.62 -2.10 -0.69
C TRP A 440 -25.87 -2.96 -0.52
N ARG A 441 -26.81 -2.89 -1.47
CA ARG A 441 -28.06 -3.64 -1.41
C ARG A 441 -27.81 -5.10 -1.80
N LEU A 442 -28.27 -6.05 -0.98
CA LEU A 442 -28.36 -7.46 -1.39
C LEU A 442 -29.44 -7.56 -2.47
N ILE A 443 -29.04 -7.93 -3.68
CA ILE A 443 -29.92 -7.94 -4.85
C ILE A 443 -30.11 -9.35 -5.40
N TRP A 444 -29.21 -10.30 -5.11
CA TRP A 444 -29.44 -11.70 -5.48
C TRP A 444 -28.87 -12.67 -4.44
N ALA A 445 -29.59 -13.77 -4.22
CA ALA A 445 -29.15 -14.92 -3.44
C ALA A 445 -29.49 -16.21 -4.21
N GLY A 446 -28.50 -17.09 -4.36
CA GLY A 446 -28.63 -18.38 -5.04
C GLY A 446 -27.92 -19.50 -4.30
N GLN A 447 -28.15 -20.73 -4.73
CA GLN A 447 -27.51 -21.91 -4.15
C GLN A 447 -27.05 -22.89 -5.24
N HIS A 448 -25.94 -23.56 -4.98
CA HIS A 448 -25.43 -24.69 -5.75
C HIS A 448 -25.17 -25.87 -4.79
N ILE A 449 -25.42 -27.09 -5.25
CA ILE A 449 -25.33 -28.31 -4.44
C ILE A 449 -24.53 -29.35 -5.22
N GLN A 450 -23.40 -29.77 -4.68
CA GLN A 450 -22.58 -30.85 -5.21
C GLN A 450 -22.73 -32.08 -4.31
N GLU A 451 -23.34 -33.14 -4.85
CA GLU A 451 -23.43 -34.43 -4.18
C GLU A 451 -22.19 -35.29 -4.47
N ILE A 452 -21.76 -36.04 -3.47
CA ILE A 452 -20.56 -36.88 -3.56
C ILE A 452 -20.99 -38.27 -4.00
N ASN A 453 -20.69 -38.54 -5.27
CA ASN A 453 -21.11 -39.72 -5.99
C ASN A 453 -20.76 -40.99 -5.17
N PRO A 454 -21.74 -41.84 -4.82
CA PRO A 454 -21.48 -43.02 -4.01
C PRO A 454 -20.59 -44.07 -4.69
N LYS A 455 -20.29 -43.93 -5.99
CA LYS A 455 -19.28 -44.75 -6.70
C LYS A 455 -17.84 -44.25 -6.56
N PHE A 456 -17.62 -43.04 -6.06
CA PHE A 456 -16.28 -42.49 -5.74
C PHE A 456 -15.66 -43.16 -4.49
N ALA A 457 -16.46 -43.94 -3.76
CA ALA A 457 -16.24 -44.45 -2.42
C ALA A 457 -15.04 -45.38 -2.19
N SER A 458 -14.71 -46.26 -3.15
CA SER A 458 -14.08 -47.53 -2.80
C SER A 458 -12.54 -47.52 -2.78
N THR A 459 -11.89 -46.50 -3.35
CA THR A 459 -10.41 -46.51 -3.49
C THR A 459 -9.71 -45.17 -3.27
N GLN A 460 -10.43 -44.03 -3.21
CA GLN A 460 -9.83 -42.70 -3.06
C GLN A 460 -10.53 -41.89 -1.97
N LYS A 461 -9.80 -41.56 -0.90
CA LYS A 461 -10.25 -40.60 0.11
C LYS A 461 -10.14 -39.20 -0.50
N ILE A 462 -11.20 -38.41 -0.49
CA ILE A 462 -11.10 -36.99 -0.86
C ILE A 462 -10.19 -36.30 0.16
N SER A 463 -9.20 -35.54 -0.32
CA SER A 463 -8.25 -34.78 0.49
C SER A 463 -8.50 -33.27 0.41
N GLU A 464 -8.96 -32.76 -0.75
CA GLU A 464 -9.15 -31.34 -1.02
C GLU A 464 -10.49 -31.04 -1.73
N ILE A 465 -11.13 -29.93 -1.34
CA ILE A 465 -12.22 -29.28 -2.07
C ILE A 465 -11.65 -28.03 -2.74
N HIS A 466 -11.81 -27.91 -4.05
CA HIS A 466 -11.44 -26.73 -4.84
C HIS A 466 -12.72 -26.03 -5.31
N LEU A 467 -12.85 -24.74 -5.00
CA LEU A 467 -13.91 -23.86 -5.49
C LEU A 467 -13.31 -22.94 -6.54
N THR A 468 -13.64 -23.16 -7.81
CA THR A 468 -13.29 -22.24 -8.89
C THR A 468 -14.51 -21.39 -9.23
N THR A 469 -14.36 -20.07 -9.11
CA THR A 469 -15.44 -19.12 -9.38
C THR A 469 -15.07 -18.18 -10.52
N PHE A 470 -15.98 -18.02 -11.48
CA PHE A 470 -15.86 -17.06 -12.57
C PHE A 470 -17.07 -16.12 -12.53
N THR A 471 -16.82 -14.82 -12.48
CA THR A 471 -17.85 -13.80 -12.36
C THR A 471 -17.80 -12.82 -13.51
N HIS A 472 -18.95 -12.51 -14.11
CA HIS A 472 -19.12 -11.44 -15.09
C HIS A 472 -20.23 -10.49 -14.66
N THR A 473 -19.95 -9.19 -14.73
CA THR A 473 -20.95 -8.11 -14.64
C THR A 473 -21.02 -7.39 -15.98
N THR A 474 -22.17 -6.78 -16.29
CA THR A 474 -22.33 -5.98 -17.53
C THR A 474 -21.76 -4.58 -17.38
N TRP A 475 -22.30 -3.78 -16.45
CA TRP A 475 -21.94 -2.36 -16.32
C TRP A 475 -21.75 -1.85 -14.88
N ALA A 476 -22.27 -2.57 -13.88
CA ALA A 476 -22.12 -2.22 -12.47
C ALA A 476 -21.00 -3.01 -11.78
N SER A 477 -20.31 -2.38 -10.83
CA SER A 477 -19.48 -3.09 -9.87
C SER A 477 -20.34 -3.75 -8.78
N CYS A 478 -20.06 -5.00 -8.45
CA CYS A 478 -20.75 -5.75 -7.40
C CYS A 478 -19.77 -6.45 -6.45
N ILE A 479 -20.24 -6.86 -5.28
CA ILE A 479 -19.54 -7.72 -4.33
C ILE A 479 -20.25 -9.07 -4.31
N VAL A 480 -19.49 -10.17 -4.37
CA VAL A 480 -20.02 -11.54 -4.33
C VAL A 480 -19.51 -12.24 -3.08
N GLU A 481 -20.41 -12.68 -2.21
CA GLU A 481 -20.08 -13.60 -1.12
C GLU A 481 -20.44 -15.04 -1.51
N ILE A 482 -19.61 -16.01 -1.11
CA ILE A 482 -19.89 -17.44 -1.24
C ILE A 482 -19.60 -18.11 0.10
N ASP A 483 -20.63 -18.73 0.69
CA ASP A 483 -20.52 -19.56 1.89
C ASP A 483 -20.59 -21.04 1.52
N LEU A 484 -19.60 -21.82 1.93
CA LEU A 484 -19.59 -23.27 1.78
C LEU A 484 -20.05 -23.99 3.05
N PHE A 485 -20.90 -25.00 2.89
CA PHE A 485 -21.38 -25.89 3.95
C PHE A 485 -21.27 -27.35 3.53
N HIS A 486 -21.05 -28.23 4.50
CA HIS A 486 -21.15 -29.68 4.37
C HIS A 486 -22.40 -30.19 5.10
N ALA A 487 -23.07 -31.20 4.53
CA ALA A 487 -24.04 -32.02 5.24
C ALA A 487 -23.68 -33.51 5.08
N PRO A 488 -23.80 -34.34 6.13
CA PRO A 488 -23.55 -35.78 6.03
C PRO A 488 -24.67 -36.55 5.32
N GLN A 489 -25.86 -35.96 5.18
CA GLN A 489 -27.04 -36.57 4.56
C GLN A 489 -27.90 -35.49 3.88
N GLN A 490 -28.80 -35.89 2.98
CA GLN A 490 -29.77 -34.99 2.36
C GLN A 490 -30.70 -34.36 3.42
N VAL A 491 -30.86 -33.03 3.39
CA VAL A 491 -31.69 -32.30 4.36
C VAL A 491 -33.02 -31.90 3.73
N GLN A 492 -34.11 -32.47 4.25
CA GLN A 492 -35.49 -32.09 3.90
C GLN A 492 -35.76 -30.60 4.15
N GLY A 493 -36.53 -29.99 3.25
CA GLY A 493 -36.93 -28.57 3.33
C GLY A 493 -36.02 -27.61 2.57
N THR A 494 -34.87 -28.07 2.07
CA THR A 494 -34.10 -27.33 1.06
C THR A 494 -34.74 -27.57 -0.30
N PRO A 495 -35.24 -26.56 -1.04
CA PRO A 495 -35.76 -26.78 -2.38
C PRO A 495 -34.63 -27.22 -3.30
N GLU A 496 -34.89 -28.22 -4.16
CA GLU A 496 -34.03 -28.55 -5.30
C GLU A 496 -34.53 -27.74 -6.51
N PRO A 497 -33.96 -26.55 -6.80
CA PRO A 497 -34.34 -25.80 -7.99
C PRO A 497 -33.96 -26.63 -9.23
N PRO A 498 -34.88 -26.89 -10.17
CA PRO A 498 -34.54 -27.62 -11.38
C PRO A 498 -33.55 -26.79 -12.20
N THR A 499 -32.36 -27.34 -12.40
CA THR A 499 -31.26 -26.74 -13.15
C THR A 499 -31.56 -26.79 -14.66
N ILE A 500 -32.51 -25.97 -15.13
CA ILE A 500 -32.89 -25.90 -16.54
C ILE A 500 -31.78 -25.20 -17.34
N ILE A 501 -31.24 -25.92 -18.32
CA ILE A 501 -30.15 -25.48 -19.19
C ILE A 501 -30.74 -24.64 -20.34
N CYS A 502 -30.33 -23.37 -20.45
CA CYS A 502 -30.60 -22.54 -21.62
C CYS A 502 -29.38 -22.50 -22.55
N THR A 503 -29.20 -23.53 -23.37
CA THR A 503 -28.24 -23.53 -24.48
C THR A 503 -28.84 -22.87 -25.72
N GLY A 504 -28.49 -21.62 -25.98
CA GLY A 504 -28.76 -20.94 -27.25
C GLY A 504 -27.47 -20.68 -28.02
N GLY A 505 -27.22 -21.47 -29.08
CA GLY A 505 -26.19 -21.16 -30.08
C GLY A 505 -25.20 -22.28 -30.40
N SER A 506 -25.52 -23.08 -31.43
CA SER A 506 -24.67 -24.04 -32.17
C SER A 506 -24.25 -25.35 -31.49
N ASP A 507 -24.28 -26.42 -32.30
CA ASP A 507 -24.18 -27.83 -31.93
C ASP A 507 -22.76 -28.41 -32.08
N GLU A 508 -22.22 -29.01 -31.01
CA GLU A 508 -21.38 -30.23 -31.02
C GLU A 508 -21.05 -30.65 -29.57
N SER A 509 -20.72 -31.92 -29.30
CA SER A 509 -20.95 -32.54 -27.97
C SER A 509 -19.74 -33.20 -27.28
N VAL A 510 -19.45 -32.76 -26.02
CA VAL A 510 -19.19 -33.60 -24.82
C VAL A 510 -17.86 -34.42 -24.77
N PRO A 511 -17.28 -34.89 -23.62
CA PRO A 511 -17.40 -34.54 -22.18
C PRO A 511 -16.06 -34.22 -21.44
N VAL A 512 -16.08 -33.32 -20.43
CA VAL A 512 -15.59 -33.57 -19.05
C VAL A 512 -16.41 -32.69 -18.11
N ALA A 513 -16.95 -33.23 -17.01
CA ALA A 513 -17.53 -32.53 -15.84
C ALA A 513 -18.06 -31.09 -16.10
N SER A 514 -19.16 -30.98 -16.86
CA SER A 514 -19.53 -29.72 -17.52
C SER A 514 -19.89 -28.58 -16.55
N PRO A 515 -19.28 -27.38 -16.66
CA PRO A 515 -19.61 -26.21 -15.86
C PRO A 515 -20.99 -25.62 -16.22
N PHE A 516 -21.79 -25.25 -15.21
CA PHE A 516 -23.13 -24.67 -15.42
C PHE A 516 -23.11 -23.14 -15.51
N TYR A 517 -23.82 -22.59 -16.51
CA TYR A 517 -23.99 -21.16 -16.70
C TYR A 517 -25.41 -20.73 -16.31
N GLN A 518 -25.55 -19.89 -15.28
CA GLN A 518 -26.82 -19.24 -14.96
C GLN A 518 -26.76 -17.75 -15.33
N GLN A 519 -27.66 -17.34 -16.24
CA GLN A 519 -27.95 -15.93 -16.50
C GLN A 519 -29.22 -15.55 -15.73
N VAL A 520 -29.15 -14.45 -14.97
CA VAL A 520 -30.28 -13.91 -14.21
C VAL A 520 -30.59 -12.51 -14.74
N SER A 521 -31.84 -12.24 -15.14
CA SER A 521 -32.31 -10.88 -15.41
C SER A 521 -32.69 -10.21 -14.09
N THR A 522 -32.27 -8.95 -13.89
CA THR A 522 -32.64 -8.16 -12.71
C THR A 522 -34.10 -7.71 -12.70
N GLU A 523 -34.77 -7.65 -13.84
CA GLU A 523 -36.19 -7.28 -13.94
C GLU A 523 -37.09 -8.24 -13.12
N ALA A 524 -36.69 -9.50 -13.02
CA ALA A 524 -37.38 -10.51 -12.21
C ALA A 524 -37.18 -10.33 -10.69
N ILE A 525 -36.29 -9.44 -10.25
CA ILE A 525 -35.94 -9.25 -8.83
C ILE A 525 -36.41 -7.88 -8.30
N THR A 526 -36.51 -6.86 -9.15
CA THR A 526 -37.12 -5.56 -8.82
C THR A 526 -38.65 -5.62 -8.68
N ALA A 527 -39.31 -6.63 -9.25
CA ALA A 527 -40.76 -6.81 -9.21
C ALA A 527 -41.26 -7.47 -7.90
N GLY A 528 -41.24 -6.71 -6.80
CA GLY A 528 -42.16 -6.98 -5.69
C GLY A 528 -43.58 -6.55 -6.07
N GLU A 529 -44.58 -7.42 -5.88
CA GLU A 529 -46.00 -7.08 -6.06
C GLU A 529 -46.36 -5.79 -5.27
N PRO A 530 -47.01 -4.79 -5.90
CA PRO A 530 -47.33 -3.54 -5.24
C PRO A 530 -48.43 -3.76 -4.18
N LEU A 531 -48.17 -3.33 -2.95
CA LEU A 531 -49.23 -3.16 -1.97
C LEU A 531 -50.23 -2.09 -2.47
N ALA A 532 -51.52 -2.28 -2.17
CA ALA A 532 -52.65 -1.55 -2.75
C ALA A 532 -52.70 -0.03 -2.49
N ASN A 533 -51.68 0.52 -1.83
CA ASN A 533 -51.50 1.89 -1.39
C ASN A 533 -50.21 2.53 -1.92
N GLY A 534 -49.66 2.03 -3.03
CA GLY A 534 -48.69 2.75 -3.89
C GLY A 534 -47.23 2.77 -3.42
N ASN A 535 -46.93 2.27 -2.23
CA ASN A 535 -45.55 2.08 -1.78
C ASN A 535 -44.96 0.78 -2.33
N ARG A 536 -43.88 0.89 -3.12
CA ARG A 536 -43.04 -0.26 -3.46
C ARG A 536 -42.25 -0.70 -2.23
N THR A 537 -42.63 -1.82 -1.61
CA THR A 537 -41.77 -2.49 -0.64
C THR A 537 -40.67 -3.24 -1.39
N TRP A 538 -39.44 -2.73 -1.34
CA TRP A 538 -38.25 -3.52 -1.67
C TRP A 538 -38.25 -4.77 -0.80
N ASN A 539 -37.99 -5.94 -1.41
CA ASN A 539 -37.93 -7.22 -0.72
C ASN A 539 -36.70 -7.32 0.21
N ARG A 540 -36.75 -6.62 1.36
CA ARG A 540 -35.85 -6.84 2.52
C ARG A 540 -35.98 -8.24 3.15
N GLY A 541 -36.86 -9.09 2.60
CA GLY A 541 -37.33 -10.34 3.21
C GLY A 541 -36.97 -11.63 2.47
N ALA A 542 -36.20 -11.59 1.38
CA ALA A 542 -35.69 -12.81 0.76
C ALA A 542 -34.34 -13.24 1.38
N TYR A 543 -34.34 -13.43 2.70
CA TYR A 543 -33.27 -14.16 3.39
C TYR A 543 -33.34 -15.65 2.98
N PHE A 544 -32.86 -15.97 1.77
CA PHE A 544 -32.22 -17.25 1.54
C PHE A 544 -30.81 -17.21 2.17
N GLN A 545 -30.75 -17.01 3.50
CA GLN A 545 -30.05 -18.01 4.28
C GLN A 545 -30.92 -19.26 4.13
N PRO A 546 -30.53 -20.25 3.31
CA PRO A 546 -31.26 -21.51 3.35
C PRO A 546 -31.18 -22.03 4.80
N PRO A 547 -32.19 -22.80 5.30
CA PRO A 547 -32.28 -23.18 6.71
C PRO A 547 -30.99 -23.77 7.30
N VAL A 548 -30.17 -24.36 6.42
CA VAL A 548 -28.69 -24.49 6.45
C VAL A 548 -27.98 -23.62 7.50
N ALA A 549 -28.07 -22.29 7.41
CA ALA A 549 -27.18 -21.39 8.16
C ALA A 549 -27.43 -21.37 9.68
N ASN A 550 -28.63 -21.75 10.13
CA ASN A 550 -29.04 -21.80 11.54
C ASN A 550 -29.40 -23.23 12.00
N SER A 551 -28.88 -24.25 11.31
CA SER A 551 -29.21 -25.66 11.57
C SER A 551 -27.97 -26.49 11.90
N ASN A 552 -28.02 -27.21 13.03
CA ASN A 552 -26.99 -28.19 13.43
C ASN A 552 -26.79 -29.35 12.44
N LYS A 553 -27.61 -29.43 11.37
CA LYS A 553 -27.49 -30.42 10.29
C LYS A 553 -26.38 -30.10 9.29
N PHE A 554 -25.78 -28.91 9.35
CA PHE A 554 -24.75 -28.46 8.42
C PHE A 554 -23.51 -27.95 9.15
N LYS A 555 -22.32 -28.29 8.62
CA LYS A 555 -21.03 -27.77 9.06
C LYS A 555 -20.59 -26.68 8.08
N PHE A 556 -20.49 -25.44 8.54
CA PHE A 556 -19.89 -24.36 7.75
C PHE A 556 -18.39 -24.63 7.52
N LEU A 557 -17.93 -24.49 6.28
CA LEU A 557 -16.56 -24.77 5.86
C LEU A 557 -15.74 -23.50 5.60
N GLY A 558 -16.41 -22.40 5.23
CA GLY A 558 -15.75 -21.11 5.03
C GLY A 558 -16.53 -20.16 4.13
N ARG A 559 -16.20 -18.87 4.25
CA ARG A 559 -16.68 -17.78 3.39
C ARG A 559 -15.58 -17.34 2.43
N ARG A 560 -15.96 -16.92 1.23
CA ARG A 560 -15.16 -16.11 0.32
C ARG A 560 -15.94 -14.86 -0.09
N VAL A 561 -15.23 -13.77 -0.31
CA VAL A 561 -15.78 -12.48 -0.73
C VAL A 561 -14.93 -11.98 -1.89
N MET A 562 -15.57 -11.56 -2.97
CA MET A 562 -14.92 -11.11 -4.21
C MET A 562 -15.52 -9.78 -4.65
N GLY A 563 -14.67 -8.85 -5.06
CA GLY A 563 -15.10 -7.66 -5.79
C GLY A 563 -15.12 -7.94 -7.29
N CYS A 564 -16.21 -7.58 -7.96
CA CYS A 564 -16.35 -7.64 -9.41
C CYS A 564 -16.49 -6.21 -9.93
N GLN A 565 -15.53 -5.73 -10.72
CA GLN A 565 -15.63 -4.39 -11.34
C GLN A 565 -16.55 -4.42 -12.56
N GLY A 566 -17.43 -3.43 -12.68
CA GLY A 566 -18.21 -3.19 -13.90
C GLY A 566 -17.34 -2.66 -15.05
N LYS A 567 -17.85 -2.78 -16.28
CA LYS A 567 -17.29 -2.09 -17.45
C LYS A 567 -18.11 -0.85 -17.79
N ASN A 568 -17.50 0.14 -18.42
CA ASN A 568 -18.19 1.36 -18.85
C ASN A 568 -19.24 1.06 -19.94
N GLU A 569 -20.13 2.03 -20.20
CA GLU A 569 -21.41 1.87 -20.94
C GLU A 569 -21.31 1.32 -22.38
N GLU A 570 -20.12 1.28 -22.99
CA GLU A 570 -19.94 0.75 -24.35
C GLU A 570 -19.85 -0.79 -24.35
N GLY A 571 -20.95 -1.41 -24.79
CA GLY A 571 -21.17 -2.86 -24.71
C GLY A 571 -20.16 -3.71 -25.47
N GLY A 572 -19.48 -4.60 -24.74
CA GLY A 572 -18.62 -5.65 -25.30
C GLY A 572 -18.60 -6.90 -24.42
N LEU A 573 -19.34 -7.93 -24.83
CA LEU A 573 -19.35 -9.28 -24.22
C LEU A 573 -18.05 -10.06 -24.51
N ASN A 574 -16.93 -9.54 -23.99
CA ASN A 574 -15.63 -10.21 -24.06
C ASN A 574 -15.51 -11.27 -22.95
N LEU A 575 -15.32 -12.53 -23.36
CA LEU A 575 -15.28 -13.75 -22.54
C LEU A 575 -14.01 -13.90 -21.65
N ALA A 576 -13.42 -12.80 -21.19
CA ALA A 576 -12.31 -12.82 -20.25
C ALA A 576 -12.84 -12.90 -18.80
N PRO A 577 -12.42 -13.89 -17.99
CA PRO A 577 -12.74 -13.92 -16.57
C PRO A 577 -12.19 -12.67 -15.87
N LEU A 578 -13.06 -11.84 -15.30
CA LEU A 578 -12.62 -10.64 -14.57
C LEU A 578 -12.06 -10.96 -13.18
N ASN A 579 -12.39 -12.13 -12.63
CA ASN A 579 -11.69 -12.77 -11.52
C ASN A 579 -11.89 -14.28 -11.63
N ALA A 580 -10.80 -15.03 -11.83
CA ALA A 580 -10.75 -16.46 -11.58
C ALA A 580 -10.07 -16.65 -10.22
N SER A 581 -10.84 -16.97 -9.19
CA SER A 581 -10.30 -17.33 -7.88
C SER A 581 -10.40 -18.85 -7.71
N ASP A 582 -9.26 -19.49 -7.50
CA ASP A 582 -9.17 -20.91 -7.13
C ASP A 582 -8.95 -21.00 -5.62
N TYR A 583 -10.01 -21.35 -4.88
CA TYR A 583 -9.95 -21.51 -3.44
C TYR A 583 -9.89 -22.98 -3.07
N ARG A 584 -8.86 -23.37 -2.33
CA ARG A 584 -8.66 -24.76 -1.89
C ARG A 584 -8.86 -24.87 -0.39
N TRP A 585 -9.55 -25.92 0.03
CA TRP A 585 -9.64 -26.35 1.42
C TRP A 585 -9.18 -27.79 1.49
N ARG A 586 -8.15 -28.05 2.28
CA ARG A 586 -7.82 -29.40 2.71
C ARG A 586 -8.82 -29.84 3.77
N LEU A 587 -9.30 -31.06 3.62
CA LEU A 587 -10.26 -31.67 4.55
C LEU A 587 -9.61 -31.99 5.90
N SER A 588 -8.30 -32.23 5.93
CA SER A 588 -7.49 -32.27 7.17
C SER A 588 -7.62 -30.98 7.98
N ASP A 589 -7.47 -29.84 7.32
CA ASP A 589 -7.36 -28.53 7.96
C ASP A 589 -8.73 -28.05 8.47
N LEU A 590 -9.82 -28.66 7.95
CA LEU A 590 -11.19 -28.48 8.42
C LEU A 590 -11.62 -29.54 9.46
N ASN A 591 -10.74 -30.48 9.85
CA ASN A 591 -11.08 -31.68 10.63
C ASN A 591 -12.39 -32.33 10.13
N LEU A 592 -12.44 -32.65 8.83
CA LEU A 592 -13.61 -33.19 8.16
C LEU A 592 -13.27 -34.46 7.40
N THR A 593 -13.98 -35.55 7.71
CA THR A 593 -14.01 -36.75 6.85
C THR A 593 -15.25 -36.67 5.96
N VAL A 594 -15.08 -36.97 4.68
CA VAL A 594 -16.13 -36.86 3.67
C VAL A 594 -16.40 -38.23 3.08
N GLU A 595 -17.65 -38.68 3.20
CA GLU A 595 -18.08 -40.03 2.85
C GLU A 595 -19.09 -40.02 1.68
N PRO A 596 -19.29 -41.17 1.01
CA PRO A 596 -20.35 -41.38 0.01
C PRO A 596 -21.72 -40.85 0.46
N GLY A 597 -22.39 -40.06 -0.38
CA GLY A 597 -23.70 -39.48 -0.04
C GLY A 597 -23.65 -38.23 0.84
N HIS A 598 -22.46 -37.80 1.31
CA HIS A 598 -22.30 -36.44 1.82
C HIS A 598 -22.55 -35.42 0.70
N ARG A 599 -22.99 -34.21 1.05
CA ARG A 599 -23.24 -33.12 0.11
C ARG A 599 -22.49 -31.84 0.52
N ILE A 600 -21.98 -31.10 -0.47
CA ILE A 600 -21.43 -29.76 -0.31
C ILE A 600 -22.42 -28.75 -0.90
N TYR A 601 -22.71 -27.71 -0.15
CA TYR A 601 -23.62 -26.62 -0.51
C TYR A 601 -22.81 -25.33 -0.63
N ALA A 602 -22.98 -24.61 -1.73
CA ALA A 602 -22.45 -23.26 -1.91
C ALA A 602 -23.62 -22.27 -1.96
N VAL A 603 -23.68 -21.34 -1.01
CA VAL A 603 -24.67 -20.26 -0.96
C VAL A 603 -24.01 -18.99 -1.47
N ILE A 604 -24.54 -18.42 -2.55
CA ILE A 604 -23.96 -17.29 -3.27
C ILE A 604 -24.84 -16.06 -3.02
N ARG A 605 -24.23 -14.91 -2.71
CA ARG A 605 -24.93 -13.62 -2.56
C ARG A 605 -24.24 -12.57 -3.40
N ALA A 606 -25.01 -11.73 -4.08
CA ALA A 606 -24.48 -10.59 -4.84
C ALA A 606 -25.07 -9.27 -4.32
N TYR A 607 -24.18 -8.31 -4.07
CA TYR A 607 -24.47 -6.98 -3.55
C TYR A 607 -24.06 -5.92 -4.58
N SER A 608 -24.90 -4.92 -4.84
CA SER A 608 -24.56 -3.80 -5.72
C SER A 608 -25.02 -2.46 -5.10
N LEU A 609 -24.39 -1.38 -5.53
CA LEU A 609 -24.87 -0.01 -5.31
C LEU A 609 -25.94 0.41 -6.33
N TRP A 610 -26.07 -0.35 -7.43
CA TRP A 610 -26.93 -0.07 -8.56
C TRP A 610 -28.17 -0.96 -8.51
N ASP A 611 -29.35 -0.38 -8.75
CA ASP A 611 -30.64 -1.07 -8.66
C ASP A 611 -30.91 -2.05 -9.82
N GLU A 612 -30.15 -1.92 -10.91
CA GLU A 612 -30.12 -2.85 -12.04
C GLU A 612 -28.66 -3.24 -12.31
N PHE A 613 -28.39 -4.52 -12.60
CA PHE A 613 -27.12 -5.02 -13.13
C PHE A 613 -27.23 -6.49 -13.54
N THR A 614 -26.67 -6.87 -14.69
CA THR A 614 -26.63 -8.30 -15.04
C THR A 614 -25.39 -8.93 -14.43
N PHE A 615 -25.57 -10.08 -13.77
CA PHE A 615 -24.50 -10.88 -13.20
C PHE A 615 -24.58 -12.33 -13.67
N ARG A 616 -23.43 -12.93 -13.94
CA ARG A 616 -23.27 -14.37 -14.15
C ARG A 616 -22.17 -14.88 -13.22
N ALA A 617 -22.48 -15.91 -12.43
CA ALA A 617 -21.49 -16.72 -11.73
C ALA A 617 -21.45 -18.12 -12.32
N LEU A 618 -20.25 -18.60 -12.64
CA LEU A 618 -19.94 -20.02 -12.69
C LEU A 618 -19.25 -20.40 -11.38
N VAL A 619 -19.72 -21.47 -10.75
CA VAL A 619 -19.14 -22.04 -9.54
C VAL A 619 -18.90 -23.52 -9.77
N ASN A 620 -17.65 -23.94 -9.73
CA ASN A 620 -17.25 -25.34 -9.82
C ASN A 620 -16.71 -25.79 -8.45
N VAL A 621 -17.28 -26.86 -7.89
CA VAL A 621 -16.79 -27.54 -6.68
C VAL A 621 -16.13 -28.85 -7.09
N SER A 622 -14.82 -28.80 -7.34
CA SER A 622 -14.02 -29.99 -7.67
C SER A 622 -13.48 -30.64 -6.39
N MET A 623 -13.33 -31.97 -6.42
CA MET A 623 -12.87 -32.76 -5.27
C MET A 623 -11.73 -33.66 -5.71
N PHE A 624 -10.62 -33.62 -4.96
CA PHE A 624 -9.38 -34.32 -5.30
C PHE A 624 -9.01 -35.35 -4.23
N PRO A 625 -8.38 -36.48 -4.62
CA PRO A 625 -7.94 -37.54 -3.71
C PRO A 625 -6.71 -37.17 -2.87
#